data_AF-A0A944MD89-F1
#
_entry.id   AF-A0A944MD89-F1
#
_cell.length_a   1.000
_cell.length_b   1.000
_cell.length_c   1.000
_cell.angle_alpha   90.00
_cell.angle_beta   90.00
_cell.angle_gamma   90.00
#
_symmetry.space_group_name_H-M   'P 1'
#
loop_
_entity.id
_entity.type
_entity.pdbx_description
1 polymer ?
#
loop_
_entity_poly.entity_id
_entity_poly.type
_entity_poly.pdbx_seq_one_letter_code
_entity_poly.pdbx_strand_id
1 'polypeptide(L)'
;MSDSITTPEAMLNRKAREQALHAMQAVTVEPTSLVNYQSRGRIAVIGDQLAQEIAPRLNDRLSPIVVLTQGAEEPGAPVVPLGGREIRIEGYLGAFRIALGETGRANAETLAVDLILDLSPQPLVDRGMPPPGYYHSSGEEDQIAAVIEEVAQMTGTFEKPRYFDYDPSICAHGRSGKRACTRCLEACPADAITSLGETIEINSYLCQGGGACASVCPSGAIRYVFPSVKDSLQRLRRLLQVYREQGGRSPVVVFHAASDDPLPDEIPGHYLPLAVEELASVGMDIWLSALAYGARQVVLADGGGMPPRVAQAMREQLTIAGEILDAMGYPLTAIRLLHPENLIQEGGEAMPGIAAAAYSGIGGKRQSIYFALDHLFAQAERAKPMASLSAGAPFGTVYVEQKACTLCLSCVGACPGKALQSGDGELPQLRFIEANCLQCGLCTRTCPEDAIWITPRLLFDTENRNRLRTLHEEQPFRCTACGKPFATRSVIEKMRSKLKDHYMFQSERALKRLTLCDACRVVDIVQDQEAMGGDMDGHLQQ
;
A
#
# COMPACT_ATOMS: atom_id res chain seq x y z
N MET A 1 36.25 22.01 -9.92
CA MET A 1 35.36 20.99 -10.51
C MET A 1 36.05 20.44 -11.76
N SER A 2 36.76 19.31 -11.68
CA SER A 2 37.14 18.45 -12.85
C SER A 2 38.06 17.27 -12.49
N ASP A 3 38.76 17.26 -11.35
CA ASP A 3 39.75 16.20 -11.04
C ASP A 3 39.14 14.87 -10.55
N SER A 4 37.87 14.83 -10.14
CA SER A 4 37.25 13.60 -9.60
C SER A 4 36.74 12.63 -10.69
N ILE A 5 36.60 13.08 -11.93
CA ILE A 5 35.94 12.34 -13.02
C ILE A 5 36.95 11.55 -13.88
N THR A 6 38.22 11.94 -13.86
CA THR A 6 39.28 11.40 -14.73
C THR A 6 40.27 10.47 -14.02
N THR A 7 40.04 10.16 -12.74
CA THR A 7 40.90 9.18 -12.05
C THR A 7 40.79 7.79 -12.70
N PRO A 8 41.85 6.97 -12.67
CA PRO A 8 41.80 5.60 -13.20
C PRO A 8 40.64 4.77 -12.63
N GLU A 9 40.31 4.98 -11.36
CA GLU A 9 39.15 4.34 -10.71
C GLU A 9 37.82 4.86 -11.24
N ALA A 10 37.67 6.17 -11.46
CA ALA A 10 36.47 6.74 -12.07
C ALA A 10 36.24 6.20 -13.50
N MET A 11 37.31 6.08 -14.30
CA MET A 11 37.26 5.48 -15.64
C MET A 11 36.88 3.99 -15.59
N LEU A 12 37.47 3.23 -14.67
CA LEU A 12 37.13 1.81 -14.47
C LEU A 12 35.67 1.64 -14.08
N ASN A 13 35.19 2.44 -13.12
CA ASN A 13 33.81 2.42 -12.67
C ASN A 13 32.84 2.79 -13.80
N ARG A 14 33.15 3.79 -14.63
CA ARG A 14 32.34 4.17 -15.79
C ARG A 14 32.22 3.02 -16.80
N LYS A 15 33.35 2.39 -17.16
CA LYS A 15 33.35 1.23 -18.06
C LYS A 15 32.56 0.05 -17.48
N ALA A 16 32.75 -0.24 -16.19
CA ALA A 16 32.02 -1.30 -15.51
C ALA A 16 30.50 -1.02 -15.47
N ARG A 17 30.10 0.24 -15.24
CA ARG A 17 28.70 0.68 -15.26
C ARG A 17 28.06 0.45 -16.62
N GLU A 18 28.69 0.89 -17.71
CA GLU A 18 28.14 0.74 -19.07
C GLU A 18 27.85 -0.73 -19.39
N GLN A 19 28.81 -1.62 -19.10
CA GLN A 19 28.65 -3.05 -19.34
C GLN A 19 27.59 -3.69 -18.42
N ALA A 20 27.52 -3.24 -17.16
CA ALA A 20 26.54 -3.72 -16.21
C ALA A 20 25.11 -3.31 -16.60
N LEU A 21 24.90 -2.06 -17.02
CA LEU A 21 23.60 -1.56 -17.49
C LEU A 21 23.14 -2.32 -18.74
N HIS A 22 24.03 -2.54 -19.70
CA HIS A 22 23.74 -3.37 -20.87
C HIS A 22 23.38 -4.82 -20.47
N ALA A 23 24.13 -5.44 -19.56
CA ALA A 23 23.84 -6.80 -19.10
C ALA A 23 22.52 -6.92 -18.33
N MET A 24 22.13 -5.87 -17.60
CA MET A 24 20.85 -5.80 -16.89
C MET A 24 19.66 -5.76 -17.86
N GLN A 25 19.78 -5.05 -18.99
CA GLN A 25 18.72 -4.96 -19.99
C GLN A 25 18.41 -6.31 -20.66
N ALA A 26 19.37 -7.24 -20.69
CA ALA A 26 19.17 -8.59 -21.20
C ALA A 26 18.33 -9.50 -20.27
N VAL A 27 18.05 -9.07 -19.04
CA VAL A 27 17.18 -9.82 -18.12
C VAL A 27 15.72 -9.56 -18.49
N THR A 28 15.01 -10.63 -18.85
CA THR A 28 13.60 -10.58 -19.24
C THR A 28 12.72 -10.15 -18.06
N VAL A 29 11.75 -9.27 -18.33
CA VAL A 29 10.68 -8.92 -17.40
C VAL A 29 9.43 -9.72 -17.79
N GLU A 30 8.79 -10.36 -16.80
CA GLU A 30 7.54 -11.08 -17.06
C GLU A 30 6.43 -10.10 -17.48
N PRO A 31 5.72 -10.35 -18.60
CA PRO A 31 4.66 -9.46 -19.06
C PRO A 31 3.44 -9.51 -18.13
N THR A 32 2.68 -8.42 -18.10
CA THR A 32 1.39 -8.33 -17.38
C THR A 32 0.23 -8.17 -18.36
N SER A 33 -0.99 -8.36 -17.87
CA SER A 33 -2.21 -8.04 -18.62
C SER A 33 -2.30 -6.54 -18.97
N LEU A 34 -3.02 -6.21 -20.03
CA LEU A 34 -3.22 -4.83 -20.49
C LEU A 34 -4.58 -4.27 -20.06
N VAL A 35 -4.64 -2.95 -19.86
CA VAL A 35 -5.85 -2.17 -19.67
C VAL A 35 -6.05 -1.32 -20.93
N ASN A 36 -7.22 -1.46 -21.56
CA ASN A 36 -7.50 -0.85 -22.86
C ASN A 36 -8.48 0.30 -22.71
N TYR A 37 -8.17 1.43 -23.31
CA TYR A 37 -9.03 2.60 -23.43
C TYR A 37 -9.47 2.76 -24.88
N GLN A 38 -10.69 3.26 -25.07
CA GLN A 38 -11.23 3.53 -26.39
C GLN A 38 -11.80 4.95 -26.42
N SER A 39 -11.24 5.80 -27.27
CA SER A 39 -11.72 7.17 -27.48
C SER A 39 -12.22 7.34 -28.91
N ARG A 40 -13.42 7.92 -29.06
CA ARG A 40 -13.99 8.34 -30.35
C ARG A 40 -13.78 9.83 -30.60
N GLY A 41 -12.98 10.50 -29.76
CA GLY A 41 -12.67 11.92 -29.87
C GLY A 41 -13.77 12.87 -29.40
N ARG A 42 -14.78 12.39 -28.65
CA ARG A 42 -15.77 13.30 -28.04
C ARG A 42 -15.13 14.00 -26.85
N ILE A 43 -15.06 15.32 -26.88
CA ILE A 43 -14.37 16.09 -25.84
C ILE A 43 -15.29 17.14 -25.22
N ALA A 44 -15.26 17.26 -23.90
CA ALA A 44 -15.82 18.43 -23.22
C ALA A 44 -14.72 19.48 -23.05
N VAL A 45 -14.96 20.71 -23.52
CA VAL A 45 -14.12 21.87 -23.23
C VAL A 45 -14.83 22.71 -22.17
N ILE A 46 -14.29 22.75 -20.96
CA ILE A 46 -14.91 23.39 -19.80
C ILE A 46 -14.21 24.73 -19.56
N GLY A 47 -14.96 25.83 -19.53
CA GLY A 47 -14.39 27.16 -19.34
C GLY A 47 -15.37 28.27 -19.70
N ASP A 48 -14.88 29.50 -19.80
CA ASP A 48 -15.65 30.69 -20.15
C ASP A 48 -15.52 31.01 -21.66
N GLN A 49 -15.31 32.28 -22.02
CA GLN A 49 -15.04 32.71 -23.39
C GLN A 49 -13.88 31.93 -24.03
N LEU A 50 -12.81 31.64 -23.28
CA LEU A 50 -11.65 30.94 -23.81
C LEU A 50 -11.99 29.53 -24.30
N ALA A 51 -12.91 28.83 -23.63
CA ALA A 51 -13.39 27.53 -24.07
C ALA A 51 -14.15 27.60 -25.41
N GLN A 52 -14.90 28.68 -25.63
CA GLN A 52 -15.61 28.91 -26.89
C GLN A 52 -14.67 29.26 -28.04
N GLU A 53 -13.55 29.92 -27.77
CA GLU A 53 -12.50 30.22 -28.75
C GLU A 53 -11.68 28.97 -29.12
N ILE A 54 -11.43 28.08 -28.16
CA ILE A 54 -10.63 26.87 -28.35
C ILE A 54 -11.41 25.73 -28.99
N ALA A 55 -12.67 25.51 -28.59
CA ALA A 55 -13.45 24.38 -29.08
C ALA A 55 -13.49 24.28 -30.62
N PRO A 56 -13.70 25.36 -31.40
CA PRO A 56 -13.68 25.32 -32.86
C PRO A 56 -12.36 24.81 -33.45
N ARG A 57 -11.22 25.07 -32.79
CA ARG A 57 -9.88 24.62 -33.21
C ARG A 57 -9.72 23.10 -33.12
N LEU A 58 -10.58 22.41 -32.36
CA LEU A 58 -10.54 20.97 -32.16
C LEU A 58 -11.42 20.20 -33.17
N ASN A 59 -12.32 20.87 -33.90
CA ASN A 59 -13.31 20.24 -34.80
C ASN A 59 -12.70 19.37 -35.91
N ASP A 60 -11.46 19.62 -36.31
CA ASP A 60 -10.79 18.86 -37.37
C ASP A 60 -10.48 17.41 -36.96
N ARG A 61 -10.31 17.15 -35.65
CA ARG A 61 -9.87 15.84 -35.14
C ARG A 61 -10.75 15.28 -34.03
N LEU A 62 -11.50 16.14 -33.35
CA LEU A 62 -12.33 15.83 -32.19
C LEU A 62 -13.75 16.39 -32.40
N SER A 63 -14.66 15.94 -31.56
CA SER A 63 -16.05 16.42 -31.50
C SER A 63 -16.26 17.17 -30.18
N PRO A 64 -15.98 18.48 -30.13
CA PRO A 64 -16.06 19.28 -28.92
C PRO A 64 -17.50 19.64 -28.53
N ILE A 65 -17.75 19.66 -27.23
CA ILE A 65 -18.92 20.26 -26.59
C ILE A 65 -18.39 21.22 -25.53
N VAL A 66 -18.83 22.48 -25.56
CA VAL A 66 -18.42 23.48 -24.56
C VAL A 66 -19.32 23.37 -23.35
N VAL A 67 -18.74 23.20 -22.16
CA VAL A 67 -19.43 23.40 -20.88
C VAL A 67 -19.12 24.81 -20.41
N LEU A 68 -20.03 25.74 -20.71
CA LEU A 68 -19.80 27.17 -20.51
C LEU A 68 -20.03 27.55 -19.05
N THR A 69 -18.98 27.89 -18.32
CA THR A 69 -19.04 28.24 -16.90
C THR A 69 -19.65 29.63 -16.69
N GLN A 70 -19.30 30.60 -17.55
CA GLN A 70 -19.80 31.98 -17.57
C GLN A 70 -19.76 32.55 -18.99
N GLY A 71 -20.58 33.58 -19.27
CA GLY A 71 -20.62 34.29 -20.56
C GLY A 71 -21.88 33.99 -21.39
N ALA A 72 -21.94 34.58 -22.58
CA ALA A 72 -22.98 34.32 -23.57
C ALA A 72 -22.52 33.27 -24.58
N GLU A 73 -23.47 32.52 -25.15
CA GLU A 73 -23.19 31.51 -26.17
C GLU A 73 -22.73 32.16 -27.48
N GLU A 74 -21.65 31.63 -28.05
CA GLU A 74 -21.10 32.04 -29.34
C GLU A 74 -21.15 30.90 -30.37
N PRO A 75 -21.22 31.20 -31.69
CA PRO A 75 -21.21 30.18 -32.73
C PRO A 75 -19.85 29.45 -32.82
N GLY A 76 -19.85 28.11 -32.94
CA GLY A 76 -18.65 27.35 -33.30
C GLY A 76 -18.61 25.90 -32.81
N ALA A 77 -19.26 25.61 -31.67
CA ALA A 77 -19.43 24.28 -31.12
C ALA A 77 -20.76 24.20 -30.33
N PRO A 78 -21.33 23.00 -30.09
CA PRO A 78 -22.46 22.83 -29.17
C PRO A 78 -22.09 23.33 -27.76
N VAL A 79 -22.95 24.16 -27.17
CA VAL A 79 -22.75 24.73 -25.83
C VAL A 79 -23.76 24.15 -24.84
N VAL A 80 -23.29 23.82 -23.64
CA VAL A 80 -24.10 23.45 -22.48
C VAL A 80 -23.77 24.43 -21.35
N PRO A 81 -24.66 25.39 -21.04
CA PRO A 81 -24.39 26.39 -20.02
C PRO A 81 -24.41 25.76 -18.62
N LEU A 82 -23.36 25.96 -17.81
CA LEU A 82 -23.33 25.48 -16.43
C LEU A 82 -24.43 26.17 -15.60
N GLY A 83 -24.63 27.47 -15.79
CA GLY A 83 -25.75 28.22 -15.21
C GLY A 83 -25.77 28.21 -13.68
N GLY A 84 -24.59 28.19 -13.05
CA GLY A 84 -24.46 28.08 -11.59
C GLY A 84 -24.83 26.72 -11.00
N ARG A 85 -25.09 25.70 -11.83
CA ARG A 85 -25.29 24.32 -11.39
C ARG A 85 -24.00 23.76 -10.80
N GLU A 86 -24.14 22.82 -9.87
CA GLU A 86 -23.01 21.99 -9.43
C GLU A 86 -22.49 21.15 -10.60
N ILE A 87 -21.16 21.00 -10.72
CA ILE A 87 -20.52 20.11 -11.69
C ILE A 87 -19.82 18.96 -10.95
N ARG A 88 -20.07 17.73 -11.38
CA ARG A 88 -19.38 16.54 -10.88
C ARG A 88 -18.82 15.73 -12.03
N ILE A 89 -17.53 15.43 -11.99
CA ILE A 89 -16.80 14.73 -13.04
C ILE A 89 -16.33 13.38 -12.51
N GLU A 90 -16.70 12.32 -13.22
CA GLU A 90 -16.25 10.95 -12.94
C GLU A 90 -15.82 10.26 -14.23
N GLY A 91 -14.98 9.24 -14.11
CA GLY A 91 -14.56 8.41 -15.24
C GLY A 91 -13.09 8.59 -15.59
N TYR A 92 -12.78 8.27 -16.83
CA TYR A 92 -11.44 8.16 -17.39
C TYR A 92 -11.55 8.20 -18.93
N LEU A 93 -10.40 8.20 -19.62
CA LEU A 93 -10.29 8.22 -21.08
C LEU A 93 -11.27 7.26 -21.76
N GLY A 94 -12.17 7.81 -22.59
CA GLY A 94 -13.20 7.07 -23.32
C GLY A 94 -14.54 6.89 -22.58
N ALA A 95 -14.60 7.25 -21.29
CA ALA A 95 -15.73 6.95 -20.43
C ALA A 95 -15.96 8.00 -19.33
N PHE A 96 -15.74 9.28 -19.62
CA PHE A 96 -16.08 10.35 -18.70
C PHE A 96 -17.59 10.60 -18.64
N ARG A 97 -18.07 10.92 -17.43
CA ARG A 97 -19.42 11.41 -17.15
C ARG A 97 -19.32 12.74 -16.42
N ILE A 98 -19.96 13.76 -16.99
CA ILE A 98 -20.08 15.09 -16.39
C ILE A 98 -21.54 15.26 -15.97
N ALA A 99 -21.80 15.25 -14.68
CA ALA A 99 -23.13 15.52 -14.12
C ALA A 99 -23.24 17.01 -13.79
N LEU A 100 -24.27 17.66 -14.34
CA LEU A 100 -24.59 19.06 -14.11
C LEU A 100 -25.90 19.15 -13.31
N GLY A 101 -25.86 19.84 -12.18
CA GLY A 101 -26.99 20.01 -11.27
C GLY A 101 -27.23 18.80 -10.34
N GLU A 102 -28.28 18.91 -9.53
CA GLU A 102 -28.65 17.86 -8.58
C GLU A 102 -29.45 16.74 -9.24
N THR A 103 -29.00 15.51 -9.06
CA THR A 103 -29.66 14.31 -9.60
C THR A 103 -31.14 14.25 -9.18
N GLY A 104 -32.04 14.09 -10.15
CA GLY A 104 -33.48 14.01 -9.91
C GLY A 104 -34.22 15.35 -9.94
N ARG A 105 -33.52 16.49 -10.13
CA ARG A 105 -34.15 17.78 -10.42
C ARG A 105 -34.32 18.00 -11.92
N ALA A 106 -35.25 18.88 -12.29
CA ALA A 106 -35.57 19.16 -13.70
C ALA A 106 -34.41 19.77 -14.50
N ASN A 107 -33.43 20.38 -13.84
CA ASN A 107 -32.23 20.97 -14.44
C ASN A 107 -31.01 20.03 -14.42
N ALA A 108 -31.20 18.77 -14.04
CA ALA A 108 -30.16 17.75 -14.02
C ALA A 108 -29.84 17.29 -15.45
N GLU A 109 -28.57 17.30 -15.80
CA GLU A 109 -28.08 16.90 -17.12
C GLU A 109 -26.82 16.05 -16.95
N THR A 110 -26.57 15.11 -17.87
CA THR A 110 -25.37 14.28 -17.84
C THR A 110 -24.78 14.18 -19.23
N LEU A 111 -23.52 14.58 -19.37
CA LEU A 111 -22.76 14.47 -20.60
C LEU A 111 -21.83 13.27 -20.51
N ALA A 112 -21.77 12.48 -21.59
CA ALA A 112 -20.84 11.37 -21.73
C ALA A 112 -19.83 11.69 -22.83
N VAL A 113 -18.57 11.86 -22.45
CA VAL A 113 -17.47 12.25 -23.33
C VAL A 113 -16.28 11.30 -23.15
N ASP A 114 -15.36 11.34 -24.09
CA ASP A 114 -14.17 10.51 -24.08
C ASP A 114 -12.98 11.25 -23.43
N LEU A 115 -12.97 12.58 -23.52
CA LEU A 115 -11.90 13.48 -23.09
C LEU A 115 -12.47 14.71 -22.38
N ILE A 116 -11.69 15.32 -21.52
CA ILE A 116 -12.00 16.61 -20.89
C ILE A 116 -10.79 17.54 -21.03
N LEU A 117 -11.02 18.73 -21.56
CA LEU A 117 -10.11 19.87 -21.49
C LEU A 117 -10.73 20.91 -20.54
N ASP A 118 -10.14 21.06 -19.36
CA ASP A 118 -10.58 21.97 -18.31
C ASP A 118 -9.72 23.23 -18.29
N LEU A 119 -10.32 24.33 -18.73
CA LEU A 119 -9.72 25.66 -18.81
C LEU A 119 -10.14 26.57 -17.64
N SER A 120 -10.74 25.98 -16.60
CA SER A 120 -11.09 26.72 -15.39
C SER A 120 -9.83 27.27 -14.70
N PRO A 121 -9.91 28.34 -13.87
CA PRO A 121 -8.74 28.86 -13.15
C PRO A 121 -8.10 27.87 -12.16
N GLN A 122 -8.88 26.91 -11.69
CA GLN A 122 -8.45 25.81 -10.81
C GLN A 122 -8.98 24.50 -11.39
N PRO A 123 -8.26 23.39 -11.26
CA PRO A 123 -8.71 22.10 -11.79
C PRO A 123 -9.99 21.67 -11.08
N LEU A 124 -11.00 21.31 -11.87
CA LEU A 124 -12.26 20.74 -11.37
C LEU A 124 -12.07 19.31 -10.83
N VAL A 125 -11.00 18.62 -11.23
CA VAL A 125 -10.59 17.33 -10.68
C VAL A 125 -9.29 17.50 -9.90
N ASP A 126 -9.43 17.74 -8.59
CA ASP A 126 -8.30 17.88 -7.67
C ASP A 126 -7.76 16.50 -7.24
N ARG A 127 -6.87 15.94 -8.06
CA ARG A 127 -6.12 14.70 -7.75
C ARG A 127 -4.64 14.92 -8.04
N GLY A 128 -3.79 14.32 -7.21
CA GLY A 128 -2.34 14.36 -7.43
C GLY A 128 -1.89 13.66 -8.72
N MET A 129 -2.75 12.81 -9.28
CA MET A 129 -2.58 12.18 -10.59
C MET A 129 -3.96 12.10 -11.26
N PRO A 130 -4.34 13.08 -12.09
CA PRO A 130 -5.66 13.13 -12.71
C PRO A 130 -5.97 11.90 -13.56
N PRO A 131 -7.25 11.54 -13.78
CA PRO A 131 -7.61 10.42 -14.63
C PRO A 131 -7.04 10.59 -16.05
N PRO A 132 -6.57 9.51 -16.71
CA PRO A 132 -6.15 9.59 -18.10
C PRO A 132 -7.25 10.23 -18.96
N GLY A 133 -6.89 11.14 -19.86
CA GLY A 133 -7.85 11.84 -20.73
C GLY A 133 -8.51 13.09 -20.11
N TYR A 134 -8.18 13.44 -18.87
CA TYR A 134 -8.49 14.74 -18.28
C TYR A 134 -7.24 15.63 -18.35
N TYR A 135 -7.39 16.79 -18.97
CA TYR A 135 -6.35 17.79 -19.14
C TYR A 135 -6.79 19.09 -18.51
N HIS A 136 -5.91 19.72 -17.74
CA HIS A 136 -6.17 21.02 -17.15
C HIS A 136 -5.12 22.02 -17.62
N SER A 137 -5.55 23.19 -18.05
CA SER A 137 -4.66 24.29 -18.37
C SER A 137 -5.35 25.63 -18.10
N SER A 138 -4.81 26.38 -17.15
CA SER A 138 -5.21 27.78 -16.86
C SER A 138 -4.14 28.79 -17.28
N GLY A 139 -3.13 28.32 -18.02
CA GLY A 139 -1.93 29.10 -18.38
C GLY A 139 -2.07 29.95 -19.64
N GLU A 140 -0.95 30.54 -20.03
CA GLU A 140 -0.79 31.36 -21.24
C GLU A 140 -1.05 30.56 -22.52
N GLU A 141 -1.27 31.26 -23.64
CA GLU A 141 -1.68 30.68 -24.93
C GLU A 141 -0.77 29.55 -25.41
N ASP A 142 0.55 29.63 -25.19
CA ASP A 142 1.51 28.58 -25.56
C ASP A 142 1.31 27.26 -24.80
N GLN A 143 0.96 27.33 -23.50
CA GLN A 143 0.71 26.13 -22.69
C GLN A 143 -0.57 25.43 -23.15
N ILE A 144 -1.60 26.23 -23.44
CA ILE A 144 -2.86 25.74 -23.99
C ILE A 144 -2.63 25.10 -25.36
N ALA A 145 -1.82 25.71 -26.22
CA ALA A 145 -1.51 25.17 -27.55
C ALA A 145 -0.85 23.78 -27.47
N ALA A 146 0.10 23.59 -26.56
CA ALA A 146 0.73 22.28 -26.34
C ALA A 146 -0.29 21.22 -25.89
N VAL A 147 -1.18 21.58 -24.95
CA VAL A 147 -2.24 20.68 -24.48
C VAL A 147 -3.23 20.33 -25.61
N ILE A 148 -3.59 21.31 -26.45
CA ILE A 148 -4.45 21.08 -27.62
C ILE A 148 -3.82 20.06 -28.58
N GLU A 149 -2.52 20.17 -28.86
CA GLU A 149 -1.80 19.24 -29.74
C GLU A 149 -1.76 17.81 -29.18
N GLU A 150 -1.58 17.66 -27.88
CA GLU A 150 -1.61 16.36 -27.18
C GLU A 150 -3.01 15.76 -27.24
N VAL A 151 -4.02 16.51 -26.79
CA VAL A 151 -5.43 16.10 -26.75
C VAL A 151 -5.94 15.69 -28.14
N ALA A 152 -5.51 16.38 -29.18
CA ALA A 152 -5.86 16.08 -30.57
C ALA A 152 -5.32 14.73 -31.08
N GLN A 153 -4.38 14.09 -30.37
CA GLN A 153 -3.86 12.76 -30.68
C GLN A 153 -4.61 11.64 -29.92
N MET A 154 -5.54 12.00 -29.02
CA MET A 154 -6.20 11.06 -28.12
C MET A 154 -7.46 10.40 -28.70
N THR A 155 -7.44 10.08 -30.00
CA THR A 155 -8.51 9.34 -30.69
C THR A 155 -8.00 7.97 -31.13
N GLY A 156 -8.74 6.90 -30.79
CA GLY A 156 -8.36 5.53 -31.12
C GLY A 156 -8.35 4.60 -29.91
N THR A 157 -7.49 3.59 -29.98
CA THR A 157 -7.30 2.60 -28.90
C THR A 157 -5.96 2.84 -28.23
N PHE A 158 -5.98 2.91 -26.90
CA PHE A 158 -4.79 3.09 -26.08
C PHE A 158 -4.69 1.93 -25.11
N GLU A 159 -3.48 1.50 -24.80
CA GLU A 159 -3.25 0.39 -23.89
C GLU A 159 -2.18 0.77 -22.90
N LYS A 160 -2.32 0.30 -21.66
CA LYS A 160 -1.27 0.37 -20.66
C LYS A 160 -1.15 -0.94 -19.90
N PRO A 161 0.02 -1.25 -19.32
CA PRO A 161 0.15 -2.37 -18.41
C PRO A 161 -0.82 -2.27 -17.21
N ARG A 162 -1.29 -3.41 -16.74
CA ARG A 162 -1.89 -3.53 -15.42
C ARG A 162 -0.76 -3.67 -14.39
N TYR A 163 -0.53 -2.60 -13.63
CA TYR A 163 0.60 -2.50 -12.68
C TYR A 163 0.40 -3.21 -11.34
N PHE A 164 -0.79 -3.73 -11.04
CA PHE A 164 -1.08 -4.29 -9.72
C PHE A 164 -1.77 -5.66 -9.74
N ASP A 165 -1.48 -6.42 -8.69
CA ASP A 165 -2.27 -7.55 -8.20
C ASP A 165 -2.81 -7.24 -6.80
N TYR A 166 -3.97 -7.82 -6.45
CA TYR A 166 -4.57 -7.70 -5.12
C TYR A 166 -5.01 -9.06 -4.56
N ASP A 167 -4.53 -9.41 -3.37
CA ASP A 167 -4.91 -10.59 -2.60
C ASP A 167 -5.70 -10.18 -1.33
N PRO A 168 -7.04 -10.34 -1.32
CA PRO A 168 -7.87 -9.97 -0.17
C PRO A 168 -7.67 -10.87 1.06
N SER A 169 -7.11 -12.08 0.89
CA SER A 169 -6.96 -13.04 1.98
C SER A 169 -5.97 -12.57 3.06
N ILE A 170 -4.93 -11.85 2.63
CA ILE A 170 -3.88 -11.27 3.48
C ILE A 170 -4.04 -9.75 3.66
N CYS A 171 -5.13 -9.16 3.16
CA CYS A 171 -5.40 -7.73 3.31
C CYS A 171 -5.75 -7.37 4.75
N ALA A 172 -5.11 -6.32 5.27
CA ALA A 172 -5.33 -5.82 6.63
C ALA A 172 -6.34 -4.65 6.70
N HIS A 173 -7.08 -4.39 5.62
CA HIS A 173 -8.00 -3.25 5.57
C HIS A 173 -9.11 -3.34 6.61
N GLY A 174 -9.76 -4.50 6.73
CA GLY A 174 -10.70 -4.77 7.81
C GLY A 174 -11.01 -6.26 7.97
N ARG A 175 -11.55 -6.59 9.14
CA ARG A 175 -12.09 -7.92 9.51
C ARG A 175 -13.21 -7.75 10.53
N SER A 176 -14.28 -8.54 10.41
CA SER A 176 -15.40 -8.59 11.37
C SER A 176 -16.03 -7.22 11.68
N GLY A 177 -16.28 -6.42 10.65
CA GLY A 177 -16.85 -5.07 10.72
C GLY A 177 -15.90 -4.00 11.26
N LYS A 178 -14.63 -4.33 11.53
CA LYS A 178 -13.63 -3.39 12.04
C LYS A 178 -12.65 -3.01 10.93
N ARG A 179 -12.63 -1.73 10.56
CA ARG A 179 -11.60 -1.13 9.70
C ARG A 179 -10.30 -0.93 10.49
N ALA A 180 -9.16 -1.15 9.84
CA ALA A 180 -7.82 -1.04 10.41
C ALA A 180 -6.80 -0.34 9.51
N CYS A 181 -6.35 -0.98 8.42
CA CYS A 181 -5.29 -0.41 7.58
C CYS A 181 -5.85 0.41 6.41
N THR A 182 -5.44 1.68 6.28
CA THR A 182 -5.85 2.59 5.20
C THR A 182 -4.69 3.10 4.33
N ARG A 183 -3.46 2.67 4.61
CA ARG A 183 -2.23 3.16 3.94
C ARG A 183 -2.30 3.23 2.41
N CYS A 184 -2.89 2.22 1.76
CA CYS A 184 -2.99 2.21 0.30
C CYS A 184 -3.94 3.29 -0.25
N LEU A 185 -5.04 3.58 0.45
CA LEU A 185 -5.97 4.64 0.08
C LEU A 185 -5.32 6.01 0.27
N GLU A 186 -4.59 6.19 1.38
CA GLU A 186 -3.90 7.44 1.70
C GLU A 186 -2.72 7.74 0.76
N ALA A 187 -2.04 6.69 0.28
CA ALA A 187 -0.88 6.82 -0.59
C ALA A 187 -1.21 6.89 -2.09
N CYS A 188 -2.44 6.57 -2.52
CA CYS A 188 -2.79 6.56 -3.95
C CYS A 188 -3.03 7.98 -4.46
N PRO A 189 -2.21 8.51 -5.40
CA PRO A 189 -2.40 9.87 -5.91
C PRO A 189 -3.55 9.99 -6.92
N ALA A 190 -3.96 8.87 -7.53
CA ALA A 190 -5.01 8.81 -8.55
C ALA A 190 -6.42 8.57 -7.97
N ASP A 191 -6.52 8.37 -6.65
CA ASP A 191 -7.74 7.92 -5.96
C ASP A 191 -8.38 6.70 -6.65
N ALA A 192 -7.53 5.79 -7.14
CA ALA A 192 -7.95 4.58 -7.84
C ALA A 192 -8.44 3.46 -6.89
N ILE A 193 -8.33 3.67 -5.58
CA ILE A 193 -8.60 2.65 -4.55
C ILE A 193 -9.79 3.07 -3.71
N THR A 194 -10.80 2.19 -3.61
CA THR A 194 -12.01 2.43 -2.81
C THR A 194 -12.16 1.35 -1.74
N SER A 195 -12.80 1.72 -0.63
CA SER A 195 -13.11 0.79 0.46
C SER A 195 -14.45 0.10 0.18
N LEU A 196 -14.47 -1.23 0.26
CA LEU A 196 -15.69 -2.07 0.21
C LEU A 196 -16.00 -2.67 1.59
N GLY A 197 -15.82 -1.88 2.65
CA GLY A 197 -15.99 -2.32 4.04
C GLY A 197 -14.72 -2.97 4.60
N GLU A 198 -14.60 -4.30 4.48
CA GLU A 198 -13.45 -5.07 5.00
C GLU A 198 -12.33 -5.28 3.98
N THR A 199 -12.63 -5.12 2.71
CA THR A 199 -11.68 -5.19 1.60
C THR A 199 -11.64 -3.87 0.85
N ILE A 200 -10.73 -3.78 -0.12
CA ILE A 200 -10.66 -2.67 -1.06
C ILE A 200 -10.95 -3.16 -2.48
N GLU A 201 -11.25 -2.22 -3.36
CA GLU A 201 -11.25 -2.39 -4.80
C GLU A 201 -10.27 -1.41 -5.44
N ILE A 202 -9.62 -1.83 -6.54
CA ILE A 202 -8.69 -0.99 -7.29
C ILE A 202 -9.20 -0.87 -8.72
N ASN A 203 -9.56 0.34 -9.12
CA ASN A 203 -10.00 0.65 -10.47
C ASN A 203 -8.79 0.63 -11.42
N SER A 204 -8.76 -0.34 -12.33
CA SER A 204 -7.65 -0.54 -13.27
C SER A 204 -7.52 0.57 -14.31
N TYR A 205 -8.60 1.30 -14.60
CA TYR A 205 -8.64 2.42 -15.54
C TYR A 205 -8.16 3.74 -14.93
N LEU A 206 -8.26 3.88 -13.60
CA LEU A 206 -7.69 5.02 -12.86
C LEU A 206 -6.26 4.75 -12.36
N CYS A 207 -5.92 3.49 -12.10
CA CYS A 207 -4.58 3.11 -11.66
C CYS A 207 -3.57 3.35 -12.79
N GLN A 208 -2.68 4.32 -12.60
CA GLN A 208 -1.69 4.72 -13.60
C GLN A 208 -0.27 4.18 -13.34
N GLY A 209 -0.09 3.35 -12.31
CA GLY A 209 1.21 2.71 -12.04
C GLY A 209 2.10 3.42 -11.03
N GLY A 210 1.56 4.37 -10.25
CA GLY A 210 2.28 5.08 -9.17
C GLY A 210 3.02 4.21 -8.14
N GLY A 211 2.63 2.95 -7.95
CA GLY A 211 3.36 1.99 -7.11
C GLY A 211 3.30 2.20 -5.59
N ALA A 212 3.01 3.40 -5.12
CA ALA A 212 3.00 3.77 -3.70
C ALA A 212 2.15 2.83 -2.83
N CYS A 213 0.96 2.42 -3.32
CA CYS A 213 0.07 1.51 -2.61
C CYS A 213 0.70 0.13 -2.36
N ALA A 214 1.49 -0.39 -3.30
CA ALA A 214 2.24 -1.63 -3.13
C ALA A 214 3.40 -1.43 -2.15
N SER A 215 4.12 -0.30 -2.25
CA SER A 215 5.26 0.05 -1.39
C SER A 215 4.87 0.28 0.08
N VAL A 216 3.67 0.80 0.38
CA VAL A 216 3.17 0.93 1.77
C VAL A 216 2.40 -0.29 2.27
N CYS A 217 2.02 -1.23 1.40
CA CYS A 217 1.27 -2.41 1.79
C CYS A 217 2.12 -3.33 2.70
N PRO A 218 1.76 -3.52 3.98
CA PRO A 218 2.60 -4.26 4.92
C PRO A 218 2.53 -5.78 4.73
N SER A 219 1.37 -6.31 4.34
CA SER A 219 1.19 -7.74 4.09
C SER A 219 1.67 -8.16 2.70
N GLY A 220 1.83 -7.21 1.77
CA GLY A 220 1.97 -7.52 0.35
C GLY A 220 0.66 -7.96 -0.30
N ALA A 221 -0.50 -7.62 0.29
CA ALA A 221 -1.81 -7.81 -0.32
C ALA A 221 -1.93 -7.09 -1.68
N ILE A 222 -1.35 -5.89 -1.80
CA ILE A 222 -1.16 -5.23 -3.10
C ILE A 222 0.28 -5.47 -3.53
N ARG A 223 0.47 -5.96 -4.76
CA ARG A 223 1.80 -6.15 -5.37
C ARG A 223 1.92 -5.31 -6.62
N TYR A 224 3.11 -4.73 -6.83
CA TYR A 224 3.49 -4.15 -8.12
C TYR A 224 3.96 -5.29 -9.03
N VAL A 225 3.36 -5.43 -10.22
CA VAL A 225 3.57 -6.61 -11.07
C VAL A 225 4.27 -6.31 -12.38
N PHE A 226 4.55 -5.05 -12.71
CA PHE A 226 5.23 -4.72 -13.95
C PHE A 226 6.15 -3.50 -13.81
N PRO A 227 7.47 -3.70 -13.70
CA PRO A 227 8.14 -4.98 -13.43
C PRO A 227 7.75 -5.54 -12.05
N SER A 228 7.70 -6.86 -11.91
CA SER A 228 7.47 -7.45 -10.59
C SER A 228 8.69 -7.26 -9.67
N VAL A 229 8.51 -7.41 -8.36
CA VAL A 229 9.65 -7.40 -7.40
C VAL A 229 10.69 -8.44 -7.78
N LYS A 230 10.27 -9.63 -8.24
CA LYS A 230 11.17 -10.68 -8.70
C LYS A 230 12.02 -10.19 -9.88
N ASP A 231 11.41 -9.58 -10.88
CA ASP A 231 12.11 -9.07 -12.07
C ASP A 231 13.10 -7.96 -11.69
N SER A 232 12.65 -7.00 -10.87
CA SER A 232 13.48 -5.91 -10.36
C SER A 232 14.69 -6.42 -9.59
N LEU A 233 14.51 -7.41 -8.71
CA LEU A 233 15.61 -8.01 -7.95
C LEU A 233 16.57 -8.83 -8.84
N GLN A 234 16.08 -9.51 -9.88
CA GLN A 234 16.94 -10.20 -10.84
C GLN A 234 17.78 -9.22 -11.65
N ARG A 235 17.18 -8.12 -12.14
CA ARG A 235 17.87 -7.04 -12.84
C ARG A 235 18.94 -6.39 -11.97
N LEU A 236 18.59 -6.01 -10.73
CA LEU A 236 19.54 -5.43 -9.77
C LEU A 236 20.71 -6.36 -9.45
N ARG A 237 20.43 -7.64 -9.21
CA ARG A 237 21.47 -8.64 -8.94
C ARG A 237 22.41 -8.77 -10.15
N ARG A 238 21.87 -8.84 -11.36
CA ARG A 238 22.68 -8.93 -12.59
C ARG A 238 23.55 -7.70 -12.77
N LEU A 239 22.97 -6.51 -12.58
CA LEU A 239 23.68 -5.23 -12.63
C LEU A 239 24.88 -5.20 -11.67
N LEU A 240 24.63 -5.43 -10.37
CA LEU A 240 25.66 -5.36 -9.33
C LEU A 240 26.70 -6.49 -9.44
N GLN A 241 26.31 -7.66 -9.97
CA GLN A 241 27.24 -8.75 -10.26
C GLN A 241 28.21 -8.35 -11.37
N VAL A 242 27.68 -7.95 -12.55
CA VAL A 242 28.53 -7.60 -13.70
C VAL A 242 29.41 -6.39 -13.40
N TYR A 243 28.87 -5.39 -12.68
CA TYR A 243 29.64 -4.24 -12.25
C TYR A 243 30.90 -4.64 -11.47
N ARG A 244 30.77 -5.56 -10.50
CA ARG A 244 31.92 -6.09 -9.74
C ARG A 244 32.85 -6.94 -10.58
N GLU A 245 32.32 -7.80 -11.46
CA GLU A 245 33.12 -8.64 -12.38
C GLU A 245 34.00 -7.80 -13.31
N GLN A 246 33.53 -6.61 -13.68
CA GLN A 246 34.28 -5.64 -14.50
C GLN A 246 35.22 -4.73 -13.70
N GLY A 247 35.42 -5.03 -12.41
CA GLY A 247 36.34 -4.30 -11.53
C GLY A 247 35.75 -3.03 -10.91
N GLY A 248 34.45 -2.77 -11.09
CA GLY A 248 33.75 -1.65 -10.48
C GLY A 248 33.78 -1.71 -8.94
N ARG A 249 33.88 -0.54 -8.30
CA ARG A 249 34.01 -0.38 -6.86
C ARG A 249 32.99 0.60 -6.32
N SER A 250 32.58 0.36 -5.07
CA SER A 250 31.67 1.21 -4.32
C SER A 250 30.37 1.60 -5.05
N PRO A 251 29.60 0.63 -5.60
CA PRO A 251 28.43 0.93 -6.41
C PRO A 251 27.35 1.67 -5.63
N VAL A 252 26.80 2.74 -6.21
CA VAL A 252 25.62 3.46 -5.71
C VAL A 252 24.48 3.21 -6.71
N VAL A 253 23.39 2.62 -6.26
CA VAL A 253 22.20 2.40 -7.11
C VAL A 253 21.35 3.67 -7.07
N VAL A 254 21.08 4.26 -8.23
CA VAL A 254 20.29 5.49 -8.36
C VAL A 254 19.00 5.17 -9.11
N PHE A 255 17.87 5.14 -8.41
CA PHE A 255 16.56 5.07 -9.04
C PHE A 255 16.09 6.47 -9.42
N HIS A 256 15.53 6.62 -10.61
CA HIS A 256 14.86 7.84 -11.06
C HIS A 256 13.58 7.46 -11.83
N ALA A 257 12.55 8.30 -11.78
CA ALA A 257 11.37 8.08 -12.60
C ALA A 257 11.70 8.31 -14.08
N ALA A 258 11.02 7.59 -14.98
CA ALA A 258 11.19 7.74 -16.42
C ALA A 258 10.55 9.05 -16.95
N SER A 259 9.56 9.57 -16.22
CA SER A 259 8.85 10.81 -16.49
C SER A 259 9.51 12.06 -15.88
N ASP A 260 10.44 11.90 -14.95
CA ASP A 260 11.14 13.01 -14.29
C ASP A 260 12.18 13.66 -15.21
N ASP A 261 12.65 14.84 -14.80
CA ASP A 261 13.80 15.51 -15.41
C ASP A 261 14.99 14.55 -15.57
N PRO A 262 15.71 14.64 -16.70
CA PRO A 262 16.86 13.79 -16.92
C PRO A 262 17.90 14.00 -15.82
N LEU A 263 18.54 12.91 -15.41
CA LEU A 263 19.70 12.98 -14.53
C LEU A 263 20.79 13.88 -15.16
N PRO A 264 21.63 14.56 -14.36
CA PRO A 264 22.73 15.36 -14.89
C PRO A 264 23.63 14.56 -15.84
N ASP A 265 24.09 15.20 -16.92
CA ASP A 265 24.93 14.57 -17.95
C ASP A 265 26.18 13.88 -17.37
N GLU A 266 26.78 14.49 -16.34
CA GLU A 266 27.96 13.99 -15.66
C GLU A 266 27.66 13.48 -14.25
N ILE A 267 27.31 12.20 -14.13
CA ILE A 267 27.23 11.50 -12.84
C ILE A 267 28.52 10.71 -12.52
N PRO A 268 28.90 10.58 -11.23
CA PRO A 268 30.08 9.80 -10.84
C PRO A 268 30.08 8.38 -11.42
N GLY A 269 31.25 7.87 -11.83
CA GLY A 269 31.33 6.58 -12.53
C GLY A 269 30.80 5.38 -11.73
N HIS A 270 30.74 5.47 -10.40
CA HIS A 270 30.22 4.42 -9.51
C HIS A 270 28.71 4.53 -9.24
N TYR A 271 28.05 5.56 -9.78
CA TYR A 271 26.59 5.70 -9.73
C TYR A 271 25.99 4.90 -10.88
N LEU A 272 25.07 4.01 -10.56
CA LEU A 272 24.38 3.11 -11.48
C LEU A 272 22.93 3.58 -11.61
N PRO A 273 22.59 4.38 -12.64
CA PRO A 273 21.24 4.87 -12.83
C PRO A 273 20.30 3.77 -13.35
N LEU A 274 19.13 3.64 -12.75
CA LEU A 274 18.04 2.77 -13.16
C LEU A 274 16.76 3.58 -13.28
N ALA A 275 16.24 3.66 -14.50
CA ALA A 275 14.91 4.18 -14.76
C ALA A 275 13.85 3.19 -14.24
N VAL A 276 12.88 3.72 -13.50
CA VAL A 276 11.64 3.04 -13.10
C VAL A 276 10.46 3.86 -13.58
N GLU A 277 9.28 3.26 -13.71
CA GLU A 277 8.07 4.01 -14.10
C GLU A 277 7.84 5.17 -13.13
N GLU A 278 7.86 4.85 -11.84
CA GLU A 278 7.59 5.77 -10.74
C GLU A 278 8.50 5.43 -9.56
N LEU A 279 9.06 6.42 -8.88
CA LEU A 279 9.98 6.17 -7.75
C LEU A 279 9.32 5.35 -6.64
N ALA A 280 8.03 5.54 -6.41
CA ALA A 280 7.28 4.79 -5.41
C ALA A 280 6.93 3.35 -5.85
N SER A 281 7.28 2.93 -7.07
CA SER A 281 7.22 1.52 -7.51
C SER A 281 8.30 0.65 -6.89
N VAL A 282 9.39 1.25 -6.39
CA VAL A 282 10.45 0.54 -5.66
C VAL A 282 10.32 0.82 -4.17
N GLY A 283 10.15 -0.23 -3.36
CA GLY A 283 9.99 -0.12 -1.91
C GLY A 283 11.19 -0.66 -1.13
N MET A 284 11.02 -0.76 0.20
CA MET A 284 12.01 -1.27 1.14
C MET A 284 12.52 -2.68 0.79
N ASP A 285 11.67 -3.53 0.18
CA ASP A 285 12.04 -4.85 -0.34
C ASP A 285 13.12 -4.77 -1.43
N ILE A 286 13.06 -3.74 -2.28
CA ILE A 286 14.03 -3.50 -3.34
C ILE A 286 15.26 -2.74 -2.82
N TRP A 287 15.07 -1.69 -2.01
CA TRP A 287 16.19 -0.88 -1.50
C TRP A 287 17.12 -1.71 -0.60
N LEU A 288 16.57 -2.44 0.38
CA LEU A 288 17.37 -3.27 1.26
C LEU A 288 18.04 -4.41 0.50
N SER A 289 17.37 -4.97 -0.50
CA SER A 289 17.97 -6.02 -1.34
C SER A 289 19.12 -5.48 -2.20
N ALA A 290 19.02 -4.25 -2.72
CA ALA A 290 20.13 -3.63 -3.44
C ALA A 290 21.38 -3.51 -2.54
N LEU A 291 21.20 -3.08 -1.28
CA LEU A 291 22.28 -3.07 -0.29
C LEU A 291 22.81 -4.49 -0.03
N ALA A 292 21.92 -5.47 0.19
CA ALA A 292 22.30 -6.86 0.41
C ALA A 292 23.07 -7.49 -0.76
N TYR A 293 22.79 -7.07 -2.00
CA TYR A 293 23.53 -7.46 -3.20
C TYR A 293 24.88 -6.74 -3.38
N GLY A 294 25.25 -5.87 -2.44
CA GLY A 294 26.55 -5.22 -2.37
C GLY A 294 26.57 -3.77 -2.84
N ALA A 295 25.41 -3.13 -3.06
CA ALA A 295 25.35 -1.68 -3.20
C ALA A 295 25.81 -1.00 -1.90
N ARG A 296 26.57 0.08 -2.04
CA ARG A 296 27.05 0.89 -0.92
C ARG A 296 26.01 1.89 -0.44
N GLN A 297 25.19 2.37 -1.36
CA GLN A 297 24.08 3.27 -1.12
C GLN A 297 22.99 3.03 -2.17
N VAL A 298 21.76 3.39 -1.81
CA VAL A 298 20.61 3.52 -2.69
C VAL A 298 20.15 4.97 -2.66
N VAL A 299 19.98 5.58 -3.83
CA VAL A 299 19.47 6.94 -3.98
C VAL A 299 18.20 6.90 -4.80
N LEU A 300 17.16 7.54 -4.31
CA LEU A 300 15.95 7.88 -5.05
C LEU A 300 16.12 9.33 -5.51
N ALA A 301 16.30 9.54 -6.81
CA ALA A 301 16.49 10.85 -7.41
C ALA A 301 15.14 11.36 -7.91
N ASP A 302 14.52 12.26 -7.14
CA ASP A 302 13.18 12.82 -7.38
C ASP A 302 13.29 14.16 -8.12
N GLY A 303 12.93 14.16 -9.41
CA GLY A 303 12.97 15.34 -10.28
C GLY A 303 11.79 16.30 -10.07
N GLY A 304 10.96 16.09 -9.05
CA GLY A 304 9.84 16.97 -8.72
C GLY A 304 8.49 16.52 -9.29
N GLY A 305 8.43 15.37 -9.98
CA GLY A 305 7.18 14.77 -10.47
C GLY A 305 6.37 14.05 -9.39
N MET A 306 6.94 13.81 -8.20
CA MET A 306 6.30 13.00 -7.16
C MET A 306 5.12 13.73 -6.47
N PRO A 307 3.89 13.18 -6.50
CA PRO A 307 2.75 13.82 -5.83
C PRO A 307 2.95 13.92 -4.30
N PRO A 308 2.45 14.97 -3.62
CA PRO A 308 2.70 15.19 -2.19
C PRO A 308 2.33 14.01 -1.28
N ARG A 309 1.20 13.34 -1.54
CA ARG A 309 0.78 12.13 -0.78
C ARG A 309 1.78 10.98 -0.94
N VAL A 310 2.33 10.81 -2.13
CA VAL A 310 3.35 9.79 -2.43
C VAL A 310 4.66 10.15 -1.74
N ALA A 311 5.10 11.40 -1.83
CA ALA A 311 6.30 11.89 -1.15
C ALA A 311 6.24 11.69 0.37
N GLN A 312 5.08 11.97 0.99
CA GLN A 312 4.87 11.71 2.41
C GLN A 312 4.98 10.22 2.74
N ALA A 313 4.29 9.36 2.00
CA ALA A 313 4.35 7.91 2.18
C ALA A 313 5.79 7.36 2.02
N MET A 314 6.54 7.87 1.05
CA MET A 314 7.93 7.49 0.81
C MET A 314 8.86 7.92 1.94
N ARG A 315 8.72 9.15 2.46
CA ARG A 315 9.48 9.62 3.63
C ARG A 315 9.24 8.74 4.85
N GLU A 316 8.00 8.32 5.10
CA GLU A 316 7.70 7.39 6.20
C GLU A 316 8.40 6.03 6.02
N GLN A 317 8.39 5.47 4.80
CA GLN A 317 9.12 4.21 4.52
C GLN A 317 10.64 4.37 4.68
N LEU A 318 11.21 5.51 4.25
CA LEU A 318 12.63 5.83 4.41
C LEU A 318 13.02 5.96 5.88
N THR A 319 12.19 6.63 6.70
CA THR A 319 12.40 6.70 8.15
C THR A 319 12.47 5.31 8.77
N ILE A 320 11.52 4.43 8.45
CA ILE A 320 11.50 3.05 8.98
C ILE A 320 12.74 2.27 8.51
N ALA A 321 13.12 2.38 7.23
CA ALA A 321 14.31 1.71 6.71
C ALA A 321 15.59 2.23 7.39
N GLY A 322 15.68 3.54 7.63
CA GLY A 322 16.78 4.19 8.33
C GLY A 322 16.90 3.74 9.78
N GLU A 323 15.80 3.69 10.54
CA GLU A 323 15.78 3.16 11.91
C GLU A 323 16.27 1.71 11.98
N ILE A 324 15.88 0.89 10.99
CA ILE A 324 16.31 -0.51 10.89
C ILE A 324 17.82 -0.59 10.59
N LEU A 325 18.32 0.20 9.65
CA LEU A 325 19.74 0.22 9.27
C LEU A 325 20.63 0.78 10.39
N ASP A 326 20.21 1.86 11.05
CA ASP A 326 20.90 2.43 12.22
C ASP A 326 20.99 1.43 13.37
N ALA A 327 19.92 0.67 13.63
CA ALA A 327 19.94 -0.36 14.67
C ALA A 327 20.93 -1.50 14.35
N MET A 328 21.24 -1.75 13.07
CA MET A 328 22.31 -2.66 12.64
C MET A 328 23.70 -2.01 12.68
N GLY A 329 23.79 -0.70 12.92
CA GLY A 329 25.05 0.07 12.90
C GLY A 329 25.47 0.54 11.51
N TYR A 330 24.54 0.54 10.55
CA TYR A 330 24.77 1.07 9.21
C TYR A 330 24.41 2.55 9.10
N PRO A 331 25.03 3.32 8.18
CA PRO A 331 24.78 4.75 8.07
C PRO A 331 23.33 5.07 7.68
N LEU A 332 22.76 6.13 8.27
CA LEU A 332 21.43 6.66 7.88
C LEU A 332 21.39 7.12 6.42
N THR A 333 22.54 7.38 5.82
CA THR A 333 22.70 7.78 4.41
C THR A 333 22.80 6.60 3.45
N ALA A 334 22.63 5.36 3.93
CA ALA A 334 22.61 4.16 3.08
C ALA A 334 21.43 4.14 2.10
N ILE A 335 20.30 4.76 2.44
CA ILE A 335 19.15 4.95 1.54
C ILE A 335 18.72 6.42 1.63
N ARG A 336 18.63 7.12 0.51
CA ARG A 336 18.35 8.56 0.48
C ARG A 336 17.33 8.92 -0.60
N LEU A 337 16.59 10.00 -0.36
CA LEU A 337 15.77 10.70 -1.35
C LEU A 337 16.40 12.06 -1.57
N LEU A 338 16.78 12.37 -2.81
CA LEU A 338 17.47 13.61 -3.19
C LEU A 338 16.89 14.17 -4.48
N HIS A 339 16.99 15.47 -4.67
CA HIS A 339 16.79 16.08 -5.97
C HIS A 339 17.99 15.75 -6.89
N PRO A 340 17.81 15.49 -8.20
CA PRO A 340 18.88 15.13 -9.13
C PRO A 340 20.10 16.07 -9.13
N GLU A 341 19.89 17.37 -8.93
CA GLU A 341 20.99 18.35 -8.88
C GLU A 341 21.96 18.13 -7.70
N ASN A 342 21.48 17.50 -6.63
CA ASN A 342 22.23 17.26 -5.40
C ASN A 342 22.99 15.94 -5.43
N LEU A 343 22.85 15.11 -6.47
CA LEU A 343 23.51 13.80 -6.61
C LEU A 343 25.04 13.89 -6.48
N ILE A 344 25.62 15.00 -6.94
CA ILE A 344 27.08 15.22 -6.97
C ILE A 344 27.55 15.94 -5.70
N GLN A 345 26.73 16.84 -5.16
CA GLN A 345 27.12 17.74 -4.08
C GLN A 345 26.94 17.11 -2.71
N GLU A 346 25.89 16.31 -2.53
CA GLU A 346 25.57 15.68 -1.26
C GLU A 346 26.03 14.21 -1.24
N GLY A 347 27.33 13.99 -1.11
CA GLY A 347 27.85 12.67 -0.75
C GLY A 347 27.30 12.20 0.61
N GLY A 348 27.06 10.90 0.77
CA GLY A 348 26.68 10.30 2.06
C GLY A 348 27.72 9.31 2.54
N GLU A 349 27.72 8.99 3.82
CA GLU A 349 28.52 7.88 4.35
C GLU A 349 28.04 6.55 3.73
N ALA A 350 28.96 5.85 3.07
CA ALA A 350 28.67 4.59 2.40
C ALA A 350 28.63 3.43 3.41
N MET A 351 27.65 2.52 3.27
CA MET A 351 27.65 1.19 3.93
C MET A 351 29.03 0.54 3.85
N PRO A 352 29.52 -0.25 4.82
CA PRO A 352 30.74 -1.03 4.67
C PRO A 352 30.63 -2.09 3.55
N GLY A 353 31.77 -2.70 3.21
CA GLY A 353 31.83 -3.65 2.09
C GLY A 353 31.37 -5.00 2.58
N ILE A 354 30.32 -5.55 1.97
CA ILE A 354 29.75 -6.83 2.38
C ILE A 354 29.83 -7.88 1.26
N ALA A 355 29.83 -9.15 1.62
CA ALA A 355 29.59 -10.23 0.68
C ALA A 355 28.18 -10.09 0.10
N ALA A 356 28.04 -10.22 -1.21
CA ALA A 356 26.75 -10.09 -1.89
C ALA A 356 25.84 -11.29 -1.62
N ALA A 357 24.56 -11.01 -1.36
CA ALA A 357 23.53 -12.03 -1.19
C ALA A 357 23.35 -12.91 -2.44
N ALA A 358 23.01 -14.18 -2.20
CA ALA A 358 22.80 -15.19 -3.23
C ALA A 358 21.33 -15.54 -3.47
N TYR A 359 20.39 -15.01 -2.67
CA TYR A 359 18.97 -15.24 -2.92
C TYR A 359 18.53 -14.53 -4.21
N SER A 360 17.52 -15.09 -4.87
CA SER A 360 16.76 -14.44 -5.93
C SER A 360 15.40 -14.12 -5.36
N GLY A 361 14.75 -13.02 -5.76
CA GLY A 361 13.48 -12.49 -5.23
C GLY A 361 12.29 -13.45 -5.21
N ILE A 362 12.38 -14.53 -4.43
CA ILE A 362 11.43 -15.60 -4.27
C ILE A 362 10.54 -15.25 -3.08
N GLY A 363 9.23 -15.42 -3.26
CA GLY A 363 8.25 -15.21 -2.21
C GLY A 363 7.57 -13.85 -2.24
N GLY A 364 6.91 -13.50 -1.15
CA GLY A 364 6.19 -12.24 -1.01
C GLY A 364 7.10 -11.07 -0.59
N LYS A 365 6.61 -9.84 -0.74
CA LYS A 365 7.30 -8.59 -0.36
C LYS A 365 8.00 -8.67 1.01
N ARG A 366 7.27 -9.11 2.03
CA ARG A 366 7.79 -9.18 3.40
C ARG A 366 8.93 -10.20 3.55
N GLN A 367 8.88 -11.30 2.79
CA GLN A 367 9.94 -12.30 2.75
C GLN A 367 11.21 -11.73 2.10
N SER A 368 11.08 -10.96 1.00
CA SER A 368 12.21 -10.26 0.38
C SER A 368 12.87 -9.28 1.35
N ILE A 369 12.07 -8.53 2.13
CA ILE A 369 12.59 -7.64 3.19
C ILE A 369 13.39 -8.46 4.20
N TYR A 370 12.85 -9.58 4.70
CA TYR A 370 13.57 -10.40 5.67
C TYR A 370 14.84 -11.03 5.15
N PHE A 371 14.86 -11.51 3.90
CA PHE A 371 16.10 -12.03 3.31
C PHE A 371 17.19 -10.96 3.21
N ALA A 372 16.83 -9.73 2.84
CA ALA A 372 17.77 -8.62 2.83
C ALA A 372 18.27 -8.31 4.25
N LEU A 373 17.36 -8.20 5.21
CA LEU A 373 17.69 -7.87 6.60
C LEU A 373 18.56 -8.93 7.27
N ASP A 374 18.22 -10.21 7.11
CA ASP A 374 18.98 -11.31 7.71
C ASP A 374 20.41 -11.35 7.14
N HIS A 375 20.56 -11.11 5.83
CA HIS A 375 21.87 -11.04 5.17
C HIS A 375 22.70 -9.83 5.60
N LEU A 376 22.06 -8.66 5.74
CA LEU A 376 22.71 -7.44 6.22
C LEU A 376 23.11 -7.57 7.70
N PHE A 377 22.24 -8.13 8.54
CA PHE A 377 22.50 -8.31 9.97
C PHE A 377 23.62 -9.32 10.23
N ALA A 378 23.69 -10.41 9.47
CA ALA A 378 24.77 -11.40 9.59
C ALA A 378 26.17 -10.85 9.33
N GLN A 379 26.28 -9.68 8.68
CA GLN A 379 27.54 -9.01 8.35
C GLN A 379 27.72 -7.69 9.12
N ALA A 380 26.81 -7.37 10.04
CA ALA A 380 26.87 -6.14 10.81
C ALA A 380 27.86 -6.26 11.99
N GLU A 381 28.77 -5.29 12.13
CA GLU A 381 29.80 -5.32 13.19
C GLU A 381 29.30 -4.75 14.53
N ARG A 382 28.28 -3.88 14.52
CA ARG A 382 27.82 -3.12 15.70
C ARG A 382 26.30 -3.13 15.83
N ALA A 383 25.68 -4.27 15.62
CA ALA A 383 24.23 -4.37 15.63
C ALA A 383 23.64 -4.49 17.04
N LYS A 384 22.56 -3.76 17.29
CA LYS A 384 21.63 -3.99 18.40
C LYS A 384 20.85 -5.29 18.11
N PRO A 385 20.34 -6.01 19.14
CA PRO A 385 19.53 -7.22 18.92
C PRO A 385 18.18 -6.94 18.25
N MET A 386 17.71 -5.70 18.28
CA MET A 386 16.44 -5.27 17.69
C MET A 386 16.46 -3.79 17.31
N ALA A 387 15.61 -3.41 16.37
CA ALA A 387 15.26 -2.02 16.09
C ALA A 387 13.99 -1.63 16.84
N SER A 388 14.04 -0.52 17.59
CA SER A 388 12.85 0.19 18.06
C SER A 388 12.36 1.07 16.92
N LEU A 389 11.09 0.96 16.54
CA LEU A 389 10.57 1.63 15.36
C LEU A 389 9.52 2.68 15.72
N SER A 390 9.43 3.71 14.91
CA SER A 390 8.42 4.75 15.04
C SER A 390 6.99 4.22 14.84
N ALA A 391 6.03 4.97 15.38
CA ALA A 391 4.62 4.70 15.15
C ALA A 391 4.31 4.63 13.65
N GLY A 392 3.53 3.63 13.23
CA GLY A 392 3.23 3.38 11.82
C GLY A 392 4.14 2.35 11.15
N ALA A 393 5.24 1.92 11.76
CA ALA A 393 6.07 0.86 11.19
C ALA A 393 5.32 -0.50 11.12
N PRO A 394 5.49 -1.29 10.04
CA PRO A 394 4.73 -2.52 9.79
C PRO A 394 5.32 -3.77 10.45
N PHE A 395 6.21 -3.60 11.42
CA PHE A 395 6.89 -4.67 12.16
C PHE A 395 6.70 -4.41 13.64
N GLY A 396 6.45 -5.46 14.44
CA GLY A 396 6.39 -5.27 15.88
C GLY A 396 5.88 -6.46 16.65
N THR A 397 5.78 -6.24 17.95
CA THR A 397 5.37 -7.24 18.93
C THR A 397 3.92 -7.01 19.36
N VAL A 398 3.35 -8.04 19.99
CA VAL A 398 2.08 -8.02 20.72
C VAL A 398 2.37 -8.29 22.19
N TYR A 399 1.61 -7.65 23.06
CA TYR A 399 1.57 -7.90 24.50
C TYR A 399 0.13 -8.19 24.94
N VAL A 400 -0.01 -9.01 25.97
CA VAL A 400 -1.30 -9.46 26.50
C VAL A 400 -1.32 -9.29 28.01
N GLU A 401 -2.33 -8.60 28.53
CA GLU A 401 -2.64 -8.56 29.96
C GLU A 401 -3.35 -9.86 30.33
N GLN A 402 -2.61 -10.77 30.96
CA GLN A 402 -3.08 -12.12 31.24
C GLN A 402 -4.31 -12.13 32.15
N LYS A 403 -4.45 -11.16 33.07
CA LYS A 403 -5.62 -11.12 33.97
C LYS A 403 -6.90 -10.67 33.26
N ALA A 404 -6.78 -9.89 32.19
CA ALA A 404 -7.93 -9.40 31.43
C ALA A 404 -8.29 -10.35 30.29
N CYS A 405 -7.30 -11.05 29.72
CA CYS A 405 -7.48 -11.95 28.60
C CYS A 405 -8.33 -13.16 28.98
N THR A 406 -9.41 -13.38 28.24
CA THR A 406 -10.30 -14.53 28.46
C THR A 406 -10.01 -15.70 27.51
N LEU A 407 -8.99 -15.59 26.65
CA LEU A 407 -8.66 -16.56 25.61
C LEU A 407 -9.86 -16.90 24.70
N CYS A 408 -10.70 -15.91 24.40
CA CYS A 408 -11.82 -16.05 23.45
C CYS A 408 -11.37 -16.21 21.98
N LEU A 409 -10.08 -15.98 21.72
CA LEU A 409 -9.42 -16.12 20.41
C LEU A 409 -9.97 -15.23 19.28
N SER A 410 -10.81 -14.23 19.58
CA SER A 410 -11.29 -13.26 18.58
C SER A 410 -10.14 -12.53 17.87
N CYS A 411 -9.04 -12.27 18.58
CA CYS A 411 -7.83 -11.68 18.02
C CYS A 411 -7.10 -12.59 17.02
N VAL A 412 -7.18 -13.92 17.19
CA VAL A 412 -6.63 -14.91 16.25
C VAL A 412 -7.43 -14.87 14.95
N GLY A 413 -8.77 -14.94 15.04
CA GLY A 413 -9.64 -14.86 13.87
C GLY A 413 -9.52 -13.54 13.10
N ALA A 414 -9.23 -12.43 13.79
CA ALA A 414 -9.06 -11.13 13.19
C ALA A 414 -7.65 -10.85 12.62
N CYS A 415 -6.66 -11.74 12.81
CA CYS A 415 -5.27 -11.46 12.44
C CYS A 415 -4.96 -11.86 10.97
N PRO A 416 -4.91 -10.91 10.01
CA PRO A 416 -4.71 -11.21 8.59
C PRO A 416 -3.32 -11.80 8.30
N GLY A 417 -2.30 -11.39 9.06
CA GLY A 417 -0.95 -11.93 8.94
C GLY A 417 -0.78 -13.31 9.57
N LYS A 418 -1.76 -13.82 10.33
CA LYS A 418 -1.62 -15.04 11.15
C LYS A 418 -0.43 -14.95 12.12
N ALA A 419 -0.21 -13.74 12.64
CA ALA A 419 0.77 -13.47 13.69
C ALA A 419 0.31 -13.97 15.05
N LEU A 420 -1.01 -13.93 15.30
CA LEU A 420 -1.65 -14.54 16.47
C LEU A 420 -2.27 -15.87 16.05
N GLN A 421 -2.05 -16.90 16.85
CA GLN A 421 -2.49 -18.27 16.58
C GLN A 421 -3.02 -18.90 17.87
N SER A 422 -3.95 -19.84 17.74
CA SER A 422 -4.37 -20.68 18.86
C SER A 422 -3.34 -21.76 19.17
N GLY A 423 -3.39 -22.33 20.37
CA GLY A 423 -2.70 -23.59 20.67
C GLY A 423 -3.23 -24.77 19.84
N ASP A 424 -2.43 -25.82 19.78
CA ASP A 424 -2.68 -27.10 19.07
C ASP A 424 -3.04 -28.26 20.02
N GLY A 425 -3.04 -28.03 21.34
CA GLY A 425 -3.33 -29.03 22.37
C GLY A 425 -4.66 -28.81 23.11
N GLU A 426 -4.88 -29.59 24.17
CA GLU A 426 -6.09 -29.45 25.01
C GLU A 426 -6.13 -28.14 25.84
N LEU A 427 -4.98 -27.48 26.03
CA LEU A 427 -4.89 -26.23 26.78
C LEU A 427 -5.23 -25.05 25.86
N PRO A 428 -6.19 -24.19 26.27
CA PRO A 428 -6.39 -22.90 25.62
C PRO A 428 -5.11 -22.05 25.70
N GLN A 429 -4.58 -21.68 24.53
CA GLN A 429 -3.38 -20.87 24.41
C GLN A 429 -3.54 -19.82 23.34
N LEU A 430 -2.98 -18.64 23.61
CA LEU A 430 -2.74 -17.60 22.62
C LEU A 430 -1.23 -17.56 22.33
N ARG A 431 -0.86 -17.84 21.10
CA ARG A 431 0.53 -17.87 20.62
C ARG A 431 0.79 -16.76 19.61
N PHE A 432 2.04 -16.39 19.45
CA PHE A 432 2.47 -15.28 18.60
C PHE A 432 3.78 -15.56 17.84
N ILE A 433 3.83 -15.11 16.59
CA ILE A 433 5.03 -15.11 15.74
C ILE A 433 5.28 -13.69 15.21
N GLU A 434 6.43 -13.10 15.56
CA GLU A 434 6.75 -11.70 15.28
C GLU A 434 6.91 -11.45 13.78
N ALA A 435 7.50 -12.41 13.06
CA ALA A 435 7.70 -12.38 11.62
C ALA A 435 6.41 -12.10 10.83
N ASN A 436 5.23 -12.36 11.38
CA ASN A 436 3.97 -12.18 10.66
C ASN A 436 3.20 -10.92 11.08
N CYS A 437 3.64 -10.22 12.13
CA CYS A 437 2.90 -9.09 12.67
C CYS A 437 2.99 -7.87 11.76
N LEU A 438 1.83 -7.38 11.31
CA LEU A 438 1.72 -6.22 10.41
C LEU A 438 1.55 -4.88 11.14
N GLN A 439 1.44 -4.91 12.48
CA GLN A 439 1.08 -3.77 13.32
C GLN A 439 -0.21 -3.05 12.86
N CYS A 440 -1.19 -3.80 12.34
CA CYS A 440 -2.43 -3.21 11.81
C CYS A 440 -3.47 -2.82 12.89
N GLY A 441 -3.34 -3.33 14.11
CA GLY A 441 -4.25 -3.02 15.21
C GLY A 441 -5.64 -3.68 15.13
N LEU A 442 -5.87 -4.66 14.26
CA LEU A 442 -7.12 -5.43 14.29
C LEU A 442 -7.28 -6.19 15.61
N CYS A 443 -6.19 -6.76 16.14
CA CYS A 443 -6.25 -7.51 17.39
C CYS A 443 -6.63 -6.65 18.60
N THR A 444 -6.14 -5.41 18.67
CA THR A 444 -6.52 -4.41 19.68
C THR A 444 -7.99 -4.02 19.54
N ARG A 445 -8.48 -3.75 18.33
CA ARG A 445 -9.86 -3.31 18.08
C ARG A 445 -10.92 -4.40 18.27
N THR A 446 -10.54 -5.67 18.15
CA THR A 446 -11.45 -6.82 18.23
C THR A 446 -11.44 -7.48 19.62
N CYS A 447 -10.49 -7.15 20.49
CA CYS A 447 -10.47 -7.72 21.85
C CYS A 447 -11.64 -7.17 22.67
N PRO A 448 -12.58 -8.01 23.13
CA PRO A 448 -13.72 -7.53 23.92
C PRO A 448 -13.34 -7.14 25.35
N GLU A 449 -12.10 -7.42 25.77
CA GLU A 449 -11.61 -7.21 27.14
C GLU A 449 -10.47 -6.19 27.21
N ASP A 450 -10.16 -5.51 26.09
CA ASP A 450 -9.05 -4.54 25.99
C ASP A 450 -7.70 -5.09 26.51
N ALA A 451 -7.50 -6.40 26.39
CA ALA A 451 -6.39 -7.12 27.02
C ALA A 451 -5.12 -7.19 26.15
N ILE A 452 -5.08 -6.56 24.99
CA ILE A 452 -4.01 -6.72 24.00
C ILE A 452 -3.54 -5.36 23.49
N TRP A 453 -2.22 -5.18 23.36
CA TRP A 453 -1.61 -4.00 22.75
C TRP A 453 -0.44 -4.39 21.84
N ILE A 454 -0.07 -3.48 20.96
CA ILE A 454 1.00 -3.67 19.98
C ILE A 454 2.04 -2.56 20.09
N THR A 455 3.29 -2.89 19.79
CA THR A 455 4.38 -1.90 19.76
C THR A 455 5.28 -2.17 18.56
N PRO A 456 5.56 -1.13 17.73
CA PRO A 456 6.43 -1.28 16.58
C PRO A 456 7.88 -1.57 17.00
N ARG A 457 8.45 -2.62 16.43
CA ARG A 457 9.84 -3.04 16.60
C ARG A 457 10.20 -4.10 15.57
N LEU A 458 11.48 -4.43 15.45
CA LEU A 458 11.94 -5.54 14.63
C LEU A 458 13.05 -6.32 15.34
N LEU A 459 12.80 -7.59 15.67
CA LEU A 459 13.85 -8.54 16.01
C LEU A 459 14.71 -8.88 14.79
N PHE A 460 16.02 -8.75 14.91
CA PHE A 460 16.95 -9.16 13.85
C PHE A 460 17.22 -10.66 13.86
N ASP A 461 17.25 -11.27 15.03
CA ASP A 461 17.45 -12.72 15.17
C ASP A 461 16.33 -13.49 14.47
N THR A 462 16.68 -14.16 13.37
CA THR A 462 15.74 -14.85 12.49
C THR A 462 15.00 -15.98 13.22
N GLU A 463 15.68 -16.71 14.09
CA GLU A 463 15.09 -17.83 14.83
C GLU A 463 13.98 -17.32 15.77
N ASN A 464 14.30 -16.38 16.65
CA ASN A 464 13.34 -15.81 17.60
C ASN A 464 12.21 -15.05 16.89
N ARG A 465 12.49 -14.37 15.78
CA ARG A 465 11.47 -13.67 14.98
C ARG A 465 10.44 -14.65 14.39
N ASN A 466 10.87 -15.83 13.95
CA ASN A 466 10.02 -16.88 13.37
C ASN A 466 9.49 -17.88 14.40
N ARG A 467 9.95 -17.83 15.65
CA ARG A 467 9.52 -18.74 16.70
C ARG A 467 8.09 -18.41 17.15
N LEU A 468 7.24 -19.43 17.14
CA LEU A 468 5.92 -19.36 17.77
C LEU A 468 6.09 -19.40 19.30
N ARG A 469 5.72 -18.32 19.99
CA ARG A 469 5.80 -18.21 21.46
C ARG A 469 4.43 -18.07 22.10
N THR A 470 4.24 -18.68 23.27
CA THR A 470 3.01 -18.53 24.06
C THR A 470 2.97 -17.15 24.72
N LEU A 471 1.90 -16.38 24.49
CA LEU A 471 1.64 -15.10 25.15
C LEU A 471 0.81 -15.29 26.42
N HIS A 472 -0.16 -16.22 26.38
CA HIS A 472 -1.01 -16.55 27.50
C HIS A 472 -1.58 -17.96 27.34
N GLU A 473 -1.77 -18.64 28.47
CA GLU A 473 -2.33 -19.97 28.56
C GLU A 473 -3.12 -20.13 29.85
N GLU A 474 -4.11 -21.01 29.83
CA GLU A 474 -4.83 -21.38 31.04
C GLU A 474 -5.32 -22.83 31.00
N GLN A 475 -5.81 -23.32 32.13
CA GLN A 475 -6.50 -24.61 32.19
C GLN A 475 -7.91 -24.49 31.60
N PRO A 476 -8.35 -25.44 30.76
CA PRO A 476 -9.71 -25.42 30.25
C PRO A 476 -10.72 -25.59 31.38
N PHE A 477 -11.88 -24.95 31.22
CA PHE A 477 -13.05 -25.26 32.03
C PHE A 477 -13.65 -26.59 31.54
N ARG A 478 -13.77 -27.54 32.47
CA ARG A 478 -14.34 -28.86 32.22
C ARG A 478 -15.80 -28.88 32.66
N CYS A 479 -16.66 -29.48 31.84
CA CYS A 479 -18.08 -29.61 32.12
C CYS A 479 -18.29 -30.24 33.51
N THR A 480 -19.11 -29.61 34.34
CA THR A 480 -19.37 -30.08 35.72
C THR A 480 -20.19 -31.38 35.76
N ALA A 481 -20.80 -31.79 34.65
CA ALA A 481 -21.55 -33.04 34.52
C ALA A 481 -20.73 -34.20 33.93
N CYS A 482 -19.95 -33.95 32.87
CA CYS A 482 -19.26 -35.02 32.12
C CYS A 482 -17.74 -34.89 32.03
N GLY A 483 -17.14 -33.81 32.55
CA GLY A 483 -15.69 -33.60 32.53
C GLY A 483 -15.07 -33.18 31.18
N LYS A 484 -15.87 -33.11 30.09
CA LYS A 484 -15.42 -32.67 28.76
C LYS A 484 -14.92 -31.21 28.82
N PRO A 485 -13.71 -30.88 28.33
CA PRO A 485 -13.25 -29.50 28.20
C PRO A 485 -14.05 -28.79 27.09
N PHE A 486 -14.55 -27.58 27.34
CA PHE A 486 -15.40 -26.90 26.35
C PHE A 486 -15.25 -25.38 26.28
N ALA A 487 -14.61 -24.75 27.27
CA ALA A 487 -14.40 -23.32 27.32
C ALA A 487 -13.14 -22.99 28.15
N THR A 488 -12.76 -21.72 28.16
CA THR A 488 -11.77 -21.16 29.08
C THR A 488 -12.42 -20.89 30.44
N ARG A 489 -11.72 -21.17 31.53
CA ARG A 489 -12.13 -20.79 32.90
C ARG A 489 -12.47 -19.31 32.96
N SER A 490 -11.63 -18.47 32.39
CA SER A 490 -11.81 -17.02 32.38
C SER A 490 -13.11 -16.59 31.67
N VAL A 491 -13.49 -17.24 30.56
CA VAL A 491 -14.79 -16.98 29.91
C VAL A 491 -15.95 -17.41 30.81
N ILE A 492 -15.90 -18.60 31.40
CA ILE A 492 -17.01 -19.10 32.23
C ILE A 492 -17.22 -18.22 33.46
N GLU A 493 -16.14 -17.85 34.15
CA GLU A 493 -16.20 -16.97 35.32
C GLU A 493 -16.78 -15.59 34.95
N LYS A 494 -16.34 -15.02 33.82
CA LYS A 494 -16.80 -13.71 33.35
C LYS A 494 -18.25 -13.74 32.87
N MET A 495 -18.66 -14.78 32.14
CA MET A 495 -20.06 -14.99 31.74
C MET A 495 -20.96 -15.10 32.97
N ARG A 496 -20.59 -15.92 33.95
CA ARG A 496 -21.36 -16.04 35.21
C ARG A 496 -21.44 -14.72 35.95
N SER A 497 -20.34 -13.98 36.04
CA SER A 497 -20.33 -12.67 36.70
C SER A 497 -21.18 -11.62 35.98
N LYS A 498 -21.20 -11.61 34.64
CA LYS A 498 -21.98 -10.64 33.85
C LYS A 498 -23.46 -11.00 33.75
N LEU A 499 -23.79 -12.28 33.71
CA LEU A 499 -25.17 -12.75 33.47
C LEU A 499 -25.97 -13.00 34.75
N LYS A 500 -25.35 -13.08 35.93
CA LYS A 500 -26.06 -13.35 37.20
C LYS A 500 -27.23 -12.40 37.49
N ASP A 501 -27.17 -11.16 36.99
CA ASP A 501 -28.20 -10.13 37.24
C ASP A 501 -29.20 -10.02 36.07
N HIS A 502 -29.06 -10.84 35.02
CA HIS A 502 -29.96 -10.85 33.86
C HIS A 502 -31.20 -11.71 34.16
N TYR A 503 -32.38 -11.25 33.73
CA TYR A 503 -33.67 -11.90 34.06
C TYR A 503 -33.71 -13.41 33.75
N MET A 504 -33.07 -13.82 32.66
CA MET A 504 -33.01 -15.23 32.21
C MET A 504 -32.11 -16.13 33.09
N PHE A 505 -31.29 -15.57 33.98
CA PHE A 505 -30.30 -16.30 34.81
C PHE A 505 -30.52 -16.12 36.31
N GLN A 506 -31.75 -15.83 36.73
CA GLN A 506 -32.10 -15.59 38.14
C GLN A 506 -32.11 -16.87 39.00
N SER A 507 -32.20 -18.06 38.39
CA SER A 507 -32.16 -19.34 39.13
C SER A 507 -30.75 -19.94 39.16
N GLU A 508 -30.42 -20.64 40.25
CA GLU A 508 -29.14 -21.36 40.37
C GLU A 508 -28.99 -22.42 39.26
N ARG A 509 -30.09 -23.05 38.83
CA ARG A 509 -30.08 -24.02 37.73
C ARG A 509 -29.71 -23.35 36.41
N ALA A 510 -30.27 -22.17 36.11
CA ALA A 510 -29.93 -21.41 34.91
C ALA A 510 -28.45 -20.98 34.91
N LEU A 511 -27.91 -20.53 36.04
CA LEU A 511 -26.48 -20.21 36.17
C LEU A 511 -25.58 -21.45 36.05
N LYS A 512 -26.03 -22.61 36.56
CA LYS A 512 -25.31 -23.88 36.43
C LYS A 512 -25.17 -24.31 34.98
N ARG A 513 -26.13 -24.00 34.10
CA ARG A 513 -26.04 -24.31 32.65
C ARG A 513 -24.84 -23.69 31.96
N LEU A 514 -24.37 -22.54 32.44
CA LEU A 514 -23.16 -21.91 31.92
C LEU A 514 -21.91 -22.78 32.14
N THR A 515 -21.94 -23.69 33.14
CA THR A 515 -20.86 -24.63 33.45
C THR A 515 -20.98 -25.98 32.74
N LEU A 516 -22.01 -26.17 31.90
CA LEU A 516 -22.25 -27.38 31.13
C LEU A 516 -21.79 -27.20 29.69
N CYS A 517 -21.21 -28.26 29.11
CA CYS A 517 -20.92 -28.31 27.67
C CYS A 517 -22.22 -28.31 26.85
N ASP A 518 -22.09 -28.09 25.54
CA ASP A 518 -23.16 -28.11 24.55
C ASP A 518 -24.14 -29.28 24.74
N ALA A 519 -23.64 -30.51 24.79
CA ALA A 519 -24.47 -31.71 24.94
C ALA A 519 -25.19 -31.79 26.30
N CYS A 520 -24.47 -31.58 27.41
CA CYS A 520 -25.05 -31.65 28.75
C CYS A 520 -26.04 -30.50 29.00
N ARG A 521 -25.84 -29.34 28.36
CA ARG A 521 -26.75 -28.21 28.46
C ARG A 521 -28.09 -28.51 27.78
N VAL A 522 -28.09 -29.14 26.61
CA VAL A 522 -29.32 -29.57 25.94
C VAL A 522 -30.09 -30.56 26.79
N VAL A 523 -29.39 -31.55 27.37
CA VAL A 523 -30.01 -32.54 28.28
C VAL A 523 -30.66 -31.85 29.48
N ASP A 524 -29.98 -30.90 30.13
CA ASP A 524 -30.54 -30.20 31.29
C ASP A 524 -31.74 -29.31 30.93
N ILE A 525 -31.74 -28.64 29.77
CA ILE A 525 -32.86 -27.81 29.30
C ILE A 525 -34.10 -28.68 29.06
N VAL A 526 -33.94 -29.82 28.38
CA VAL A 526 -35.07 -30.75 28.13
C VAL A 526 -35.65 -31.29 29.44
N GLN A 527 -34.83 -31.44 30.47
CA GLN A 527 -35.23 -31.88 31.81
C GLN A 527 -35.71 -30.73 32.72
N ASP A 528 -35.88 -29.52 32.19
CA ASP A 528 -36.35 -28.36 32.94
C ASP A 528 -37.72 -27.91 32.46
N GLN A 529 -38.72 -28.19 33.29
CA GLN A 529 -40.12 -27.86 33.00
C GLN A 529 -40.36 -26.35 32.93
N GLU A 530 -39.57 -25.53 33.62
CA GLU A 530 -39.67 -24.06 33.56
C GLU A 530 -39.09 -23.50 32.26
N ALA A 531 -38.00 -24.07 31.76
CA ALA A 531 -37.39 -23.65 30.48
C ALA A 531 -38.17 -24.14 29.25
N MET A 532 -38.84 -25.29 29.36
CA MET A 532 -39.71 -25.84 28.31
C MET A 532 -41.16 -25.33 28.39
N GLY A 533 -41.54 -24.69 29.51
CA GLY A 533 -42.87 -24.14 29.77
C GLY A 533 -42.99 -22.62 29.64
N GLY A 534 -41.94 -21.92 29.21
CA GLY A 534 -42.00 -20.48 28.90
C GLY A 534 -42.87 -20.23 27.67
N ASP A 535 -43.93 -19.43 27.84
CA ASP A 535 -44.90 -19.07 26.80
C ASP A 535 -44.24 -18.68 25.48
N MET A 536 -44.62 -19.38 24.41
CA MET A 536 -44.48 -18.89 23.03
C MET A 536 -45.53 -17.83 22.68
N ASP A 537 -46.35 -17.39 23.64
CA ASP A 537 -47.31 -16.31 23.46
C ASP A 537 -46.76 -15.02 24.05
N GLY A 538 -46.24 -14.18 23.15
CA GLY A 538 -45.76 -12.85 23.47
C GLY A 538 -46.87 -11.96 24.04
N HIS A 539 -46.88 -11.79 25.36
CA HIS A 539 -47.52 -10.65 26.00
C HIS A 539 -46.47 -9.70 26.57
N LEU A 540 -46.23 -8.62 25.82
CA LEU A 540 -45.70 -7.35 26.32
C LEU A 540 -46.60 -6.88 27.46
N GLN A 541 -46.11 -6.91 28.71
CA GLN A 541 -46.65 -6.08 29.78
C GLN A 541 -45.87 -4.76 29.83
N GLN A 542 -46.63 -3.69 30.01
CA GLN A 542 -46.36 -2.27 29.72
C GLN A 542 -45.17 -1.66 30.46
#